data_AF-A0A3G2UL61-F1
#
_entry.id   AF-A0A3G2UL61-F1
#
_cell.length_a   1.000
_cell.length_b   1.000
_cell.length_c   1.000
_cell.angle_alpha   90.00
_cell.angle_beta   90.00
_cell.angle_gamma   90.00
#
_symmetry.space_group_name_H-M   'P 1'
#
loop_
_entity.id
_entity.type
_entity.pdbx_description
1 polymer ?
#
loop_
_entity_poly.entity_id
_entity_poly.type
_entity_poly.pdbx_seq_one_letter_code
_entity_poly.pdbx_strand_id
1 'polypeptide(L)'
;MNALTKTLEIPAFDPISYDAAVRAATVRAQHSFFDQHVIEDEFGRFLAIDEGDYNALPQDLIDRIVHSVPGMMADDFDEANIARAASFMSVVMDPEWDAECPF
;
A
#
# COMPACT_ATOMS: atom_id res chain seq x y z
N MET A 1 8.24 -32.52 35.46
CA MET A 1 8.56 -31.62 34.35
C MET A 1 7.32 -30.79 34.08
N ASN A 2 7.24 -29.56 34.63
CA ASN A 2 6.08 -28.68 34.40
C ASN A 2 6.32 -27.94 33.08
N ALA A 3 5.52 -28.25 32.06
CA ALA A 3 5.46 -27.43 30.87
C ALA A 3 4.85 -26.07 31.28
N LEU A 4 5.64 -25.00 31.15
CA LEU A 4 5.14 -23.63 31.26
C LEU A 4 4.24 -23.36 30.06
N THR A 5 2.93 -23.44 30.26
CA THR A 5 1.95 -22.98 29.27
C THR A 5 2.02 -21.46 29.25
N LYS A 6 2.75 -20.89 28.28
CA LYS A 6 2.73 -19.46 28.02
C LYS A 6 1.46 -19.14 27.25
N THR A 7 0.47 -18.56 27.91
CA THR A 7 -0.70 -18.00 27.22
C THR A 7 -0.22 -16.83 26.36
N LEU A 8 -0.39 -16.94 25.04
CA LEU A 8 -0.19 -15.83 24.12
C LEU A 8 -1.50 -15.06 24.08
N GLU A 9 -1.51 -13.84 24.63
CA GLU A 9 -2.59 -12.90 24.37
C GLU A 9 -2.41 -12.39 22.94
N ILE A 10 -3.30 -12.83 22.04
CA ILE A 10 -3.37 -12.34 20.67
C ILE A 10 -4.31 -11.14 20.69
N PRO A 11 -3.85 -9.93 20.33
CA PRO A 11 -4.73 -8.78 20.24
C PRO A 11 -5.86 -9.07 19.24
N ALA A 12 -7.07 -8.61 19.55
CA ALA A 12 -8.20 -8.77 18.66
C ALA A 12 -7.97 -7.93 17.39
N PHE A 13 -8.04 -8.57 16.23
CA PHE A 13 -7.90 -7.89 14.94
C PHE A 13 -9.01 -6.83 14.77
N ASP A 14 -8.63 -5.60 14.44
CA ASP A 14 -9.55 -4.51 14.09
C ASP A 14 -9.69 -4.38 12.56
N PRO A 15 -10.73 -5.00 11.95
CA PRO A 15 -10.94 -4.94 10.50
C PRO A 15 -11.24 -3.53 10.00
N ILE A 16 -11.84 -2.66 10.84
CA ILE A 16 -12.24 -1.31 10.40
C ILE A 16 -11.00 -0.44 10.24
N SER A 17 -10.08 -0.49 11.22
CA SER A 17 -8.81 0.22 11.12
C SER A 17 -7.96 -0.33 9.97
N TYR A 18 -7.96 -1.65 9.76
CA TYR A 18 -7.23 -2.28 8.66
C TYR A 18 -7.73 -1.81 7.30
N ASP A 19 -9.04 -1.90 7.05
CA ASP A 19 -9.64 -1.51 5.77
C ASP A 19 -9.44 -0.01 5.48
N ALA A 20 -9.52 0.83 6.52
CA ALA A 20 -9.23 2.26 6.40
C ALA A 20 -7.77 2.52 5.99
N ALA A 21 -6.82 1.79 6.57
CA ALA A 21 -5.41 1.90 6.22
C ALA A 21 -5.12 1.39 4.80
N VAL A 22 -5.68 0.25 4.40
CA VAL A 22 -5.54 -0.28 3.03
C VAL A 22 -6.11 0.70 2.00
N ARG A 23 -7.27 1.32 2.28
CA ARG A 23 -7.85 2.34 1.41
C ARG A 23 -6.96 3.57 1.30
N ALA A 24 -6.39 4.03 2.42
CA ALA A 24 -5.46 5.16 2.43
C ALA A 24 -4.20 4.86 1.62
N ALA A 25 -3.60 3.68 1.81
CA ALA A 25 -2.45 3.21 1.04
C ALA A 25 -2.77 3.13 -0.46
N THR A 26 -3.93 2.61 -0.83
CA THR A 26 -4.36 2.50 -2.23
C THR A 26 -4.53 3.87 -2.90
N VAL A 27 -5.15 4.82 -2.22
CA VAL A 27 -5.31 6.19 -2.75
C VAL A 27 -3.96 6.88 -2.90
N ARG A 28 -3.04 6.72 -1.93
CA ARG A 28 -1.69 7.30 -2.02
C ARG A 28 -0.86 6.67 -3.13
N ALA A 29 -0.96 5.35 -3.32
CA ALA A 29 -0.20 4.63 -4.34
C ALA A 29 -0.51 5.14 -5.76
N GLN A 30 -1.73 5.62 -6.02
CA GLN A 30 -2.11 6.25 -7.29
C GLN A 30 -1.28 7.49 -7.64
N HIS A 31 -0.65 8.10 -6.64
CA HIS A 31 0.07 9.36 -6.75
C HIS A 31 1.52 9.25 -6.26
N SER A 32 2.06 8.03 -6.15
CA SER A 32 3.44 7.79 -5.73
C SER A 32 4.13 6.78 -6.65
N PHE A 33 5.43 6.98 -6.86
CA PHE A 33 6.33 5.99 -7.46
C PHE A 33 6.74 4.90 -6.47
N PHE A 34 6.60 5.19 -5.17
CA PHE A 34 7.03 4.33 -4.08
C PHE A 34 5.86 3.48 -3.56
N ASP A 35 6.21 2.33 -2.99
CA ASP A 35 5.24 1.44 -2.38
C ASP A 35 4.64 2.08 -1.12
N GLN A 36 3.37 1.78 -0.89
CA GLN A 36 2.66 2.19 0.31
C GLN A 36 2.53 0.97 1.22
N HIS A 37 2.90 1.10 2.48
CA HIS A 37 2.84 0.00 3.44
C HIS A 37 1.78 0.25 4.50
N VAL A 38 0.98 -0.77 4.79
CA VAL A 38 0.15 -0.82 5.98
C VAL A 38 0.98 -1.46 7.08
N ILE A 39 1.14 -0.74 8.20
CA ILE A 39 1.83 -1.24 9.39
C ILE A 39 0.86 -1.38 10.56
N GLU A 40 1.14 -2.34 11.44
CA GLU A 40 0.47 -2.48 12.73
C GLU A 40 1.22 -1.68 13.80
N ASP A 41 0.50 -0.95 14.65
CA ASP A 41 1.07 -0.24 15.81
C ASP A 41 1.10 -1.10 17.08
N GLU A 42 1.78 -0.60 18.11
CA GLU A 42 1.90 -1.28 19.41
C GLU A 42 0.55 -1.44 20.13
N PHE A 43 -0.50 -0.77 19.65
CA PHE A 43 -1.86 -0.80 20.17
C PHE A 43 -2.83 -1.63 19.31
N GLY A 44 -2.33 -2.33 18.28
CA GLY A 44 -3.13 -3.18 17.38
C GLY A 44 -3.96 -2.40 16.34
N ARG A 45 -3.60 -1.13 16.06
CA ARG A 45 -4.21 -0.32 15.00
C ARG A 45 -3.35 -0.34 13.75
N PHE A 46 -3.98 -0.02 12.63
CA PHE A 46 -3.34 -0.03 11.32
C PHE A 46 -3.21 1.37 10.75
N LEU A 47 -2.07 1.66 10.15
CA LEU A 47 -1.79 2.93 9.49
C LEU A 47 -1.04 2.72 8.18
N ALA A 48 -1.30 3.59 7.21
CA ALA A 48 -0.60 3.60 5.93
C ALA A 48 0.61 4.56 6.00
N ILE A 49 1.77 4.07 5.59
CA ILE A 49 2.99 4.85 5.38
C ILE A 49 3.39 4.79 3.90
N ASP A 50 4.09 5.82 3.45
CA ASP A 50 4.67 5.90 2.12
C ASP A 50 6.16 5.66 2.23
N GLU A 51 6.70 4.69 1.50
CA GLU A 51 8.14 4.45 1.49
C GLU A 51 8.91 5.70 1.04
N GLY A 52 8.34 6.53 0.16
CA GLY A 52 8.93 7.78 -0.31
C GLY A 52 9.06 8.88 0.75
N ASP A 53 8.35 8.78 1.88
CA ASP A 53 8.49 9.72 3.01
C ASP A 53 9.79 9.45 3.81
N TYR A 54 10.48 8.34 3.52
CA TYR A 54 11.70 7.93 4.20
C TYR A 54 12.87 7.87 3.22
N ASN A 55 14.05 8.31 3.67
CA ASN A 55 15.29 8.10 2.88
C ASN A 55 15.61 6.60 2.76
N ALA A 56 15.55 5.90 3.89
CA ALA A 56 15.64 4.46 4.00
C ALA A 56 14.64 4.05 5.08
N LEU A 57 13.77 3.10 4.75
CA LEU A 57 12.74 2.67 5.68
C LEU A 57 13.40 2.03 6.92
N PRO A 58 13.16 2.56 8.13
CA PRO A 58 13.72 1.99 9.36
C PRO A 58 13.29 0.53 9.56
N GLN A 59 14.20 -0.30 10.06
CA GLN A 59 13.96 -1.74 10.25
C GLN A 59 12.74 -2.01 11.15
N ASP A 60 12.51 -1.17 12.16
CA ASP A 60 11.35 -1.31 13.04
C ASP A 60 10.02 -1.14 12.29
N LEU A 61 9.96 -0.27 11.28
CA LEU A 61 8.77 -0.13 10.44
C LEU A 61 8.61 -1.32 9.50
N ILE A 62 9.73 -1.81 8.93
CA ILE A 62 9.74 -2.99 8.05
C ILE A 62 9.15 -4.21 8.76
N ASP A 63 9.59 -4.47 9.99
CA ASP A 63 9.14 -5.63 10.77
C ASP A 63 7.65 -5.56 11.14
N ARG A 64 7.03 -4.38 11.01
CA ARG A 64 5.62 -4.11 11.33
C ARG A 64 4.72 -4.07 10.10
N ILE A 65 5.26 -4.23 8.89
CA ILE A 65 4.48 -4.25 7.65
C ILE A 65 3.60 -5.50 7.62
N VAL A 66 2.29 -5.28 7.51
CA VAL A 66 1.28 -6.35 7.34
C VAL A 66 0.77 -6.46 5.91
N HIS A 67 0.86 -5.38 5.13
CA HIS A 67 0.44 -5.36 3.73
C HIS A 67 1.18 -4.25 2.96
N SER A 68 1.45 -4.48 1.68
CA SER A 68 2.05 -3.49 0.79
C SER A 68 1.18 -3.30 -0.45
N VAL A 69 0.91 -2.04 -0.78
CA VAL A 69 0.27 -1.63 -2.03
C VAL A 69 1.36 -1.03 -2.92
N PRO A 70 1.64 -1.63 -4.08
CA PRO A 70 2.69 -1.11 -4.93
C PRO A 70 2.38 0.28 -5.48
N GLY A 71 3.41 1.11 -5.63
CA GLY A 71 3.31 2.41 -6.30
C GLY A 71 2.74 2.27 -7.72
N MET A 72 1.93 3.24 -8.15
CA MET A 72 1.23 3.21 -9.43
C MET A 72 1.64 4.35 -10.38
N MET A 73 2.52 5.25 -9.95
CA MET A 73 3.20 6.15 -10.90
C MET A 73 4.32 5.40 -11.60
N ALA A 74 4.36 5.51 -12.92
CA ALA A 74 5.42 4.96 -13.74
C ALA A 74 6.58 5.95 -13.86
N ASP A 75 7.79 5.48 -13.61
CA ASP A 75 8.99 6.15 -14.05
C ASP A 75 9.25 5.86 -15.54
N ASP A 76 9.58 6.88 -16.32
CA ASP A 76 9.79 6.82 -17.78
C ASP A 76 10.97 5.88 -18.17
N PHE A 77 11.77 5.48 -17.19
CA PHE A 77 12.91 4.56 -17.36
C PHE A 77 12.57 3.08 -17.14
N ASP A 78 11.36 2.74 -16.71
CA ASP A 78 10.95 1.35 -16.44
C ASP A 78 9.68 0.97 -17.21
N GLU A 79 9.88 0.28 -18.34
CA GLU A 79 8.83 -0.20 -19.24
C GLU A 79 7.79 -1.09 -18.53
N ALA A 80 8.18 -1.80 -17.47
CA ALA A 80 7.27 -2.62 -16.66
C ALA A 80 6.38 -1.75 -15.74
N ASN A 81 6.94 -0.67 -15.18
CA ASN A 81 6.16 0.28 -14.38
C ASN A 81 5.20 1.10 -15.26
N ILE A 82 5.62 1.48 -16.47
CA ILE A 82 4.75 2.13 -17.47
C ILE A 82 3.53 1.26 -17.78
N ALA A 83 3.72 -0.03 -18.06
CA ALA A 83 2.61 -0.95 -18.32
C ALA A 83 1.64 -1.08 -17.13
N ARG A 84 2.17 -1.10 -15.90
CA ARG A 84 1.36 -1.17 -14.68
C ARG A 84 0.54 0.09 -14.45
N ALA A 85 1.15 1.28 -14.58
CA ALA A 85 0.45 2.56 -14.46
C ALA A 85 -0.61 2.72 -15.56
N ALA A 86 -0.26 2.38 -16.81
CA ALA A 86 -1.17 2.45 -17.95
C ALA A 86 -2.38 1.51 -17.79
N SER A 87 -2.22 0.34 -17.15
CA SER A 87 -3.32 -0.59 -16.91
C SER A 87 -4.45 0.01 -16.08
N PHE A 88 -4.14 0.88 -15.11
CA PHE A 88 -5.15 1.56 -14.30
C PHE A 88 -5.82 2.72 -15.04
N MET A 89 -5.04 3.52 -15.78
CA MET A 89 -5.59 4.59 -16.63
C MET A 89 -6.59 4.05 -17.67
N SER A 90 -6.34 2.85 -18.23
CA SER A 90 -7.27 2.22 -19.17
C SER A 90 -8.63 1.82 -18.57
N VAL A 91 -8.74 1.70 -17.24
CA VAL A 91 -9.99 1.35 -16.54
C VAL A 91 -10.85 2.58 -16.25
N VAL A 92 -10.26 3.78 -16.22
CA VAL A 92 -10.94 5.05 -15.91
C VAL A 92 -11.24 5.88 -17.17
N MET A 93 -10.53 5.62 -18.28
CA MET A 93 -10.78 6.30 -19.55
C MET A 93 -12.00 5.70 -20.26
N ASP A 94 -13.03 6.53 -20.45
CA ASP A 94 -14.19 6.21 -21.28
C ASP A 94 -13.75 6.11 -22.75
N PRO A 95 -13.94 4.96 -23.42
CA PRO A 95 -13.58 4.80 -24.83
C PRO A 95 -14.31 5.77 -25.78
N GLU A 96 -15.40 6.40 -25.33
CA GLU A 96 -16.08 7.45 -26.10
C GLU A 96 -15.32 8.79 -26.07
N TRP A 97 -14.52 9.06 -25.03
CA TRP A 97 -13.74 10.31 -24.89
C TRP A 97 -12.53 10.37 -25.83
N ASP A 98 -11.89 9.22 -26.10
CA ASP A 98 -10.76 9.10 -27.05
C ASP A 98 -11.20 9.31 -28.52
N ALA A 99 -12.46 9.03 -28.86
CA ALA A 99 -12.97 9.22 -30.22
C ALA A 99 -13.13 10.69 -30.62
N GLU A 100 -13.24 11.59 -29.64
CA GLU A 100 -13.40 13.04 -29.86
C GLU A 100 -12.11 13.84 -29.60
N CYS A 101 -11.03 13.20 -29.15
CA CYS A 101 -9.75 13.87 -28.92
C CYS A 101 -9.10 14.30 -30.25
N PRO A 102 -8.98 15.60 -30.53
CA PRO A 102 -8.36 16.10 -31.74
C PRO A 102 -6.87 16.33 -31.45
N PHE A 103 -6.04 15.32 -31.67
CA PHE A 103 -4.61 15.55 -31.92
C PHE A 103 -4.37 15.79 -33.41
#